data_AF-A0A377FIT9-F1
#
_entry.id   AF-A0A377FIT9-F1
#
_cell.length_a   1.000
_cell.length_b   1.000
_cell.length_c   1.000
_cell.angle_alpha   90.00
_cell.angle_beta   90.00
_cell.angle_gamma   90.00
#
_symmetry.space_group_name_H-M   'P 1'
#
loop_
_entity.id
_entity.type
_entity.pdbx_description
1 polymer ?
#
loop_
_entity_poly.entity_id
_entity_poly.type
_entity_poly.pdbx_seq_one_letter_code
_entity_poly.pdbx_strand_id
1 'polypeptide(L)'
;MYLSKIIIARAWSRDLYQLHQGLWHLFPNRPDAARDFLFHVEKRNTPEGCHVLLQSAQMPVSTAVATVIKTKQVEFQLQVGVPLYFRLRANPIKTILDNQKRLDSKGNIKRCRVPLIKEAEQIAWLQRKLGNAARVEDVHPISERPQYLYERIPFARHPLF
;
A
#
# COMPACT_ATOMS: atom_id res chain seq x y z
N MET A 1 10.83 -10.83 11.65
CA MET A 1 10.20 -10.53 10.33
C MET A 1 11.29 -10.36 9.28
N TYR A 2 10.95 -10.21 8.00
CA TYR A 2 11.90 -9.97 6.91
C TYR A 2 11.69 -8.60 6.27
N LEU A 3 12.79 -7.91 5.97
CA LEU A 3 12.83 -6.74 5.09
C LEU A 3 13.58 -7.11 3.81
N SER A 4 12.93 -6.88 2.66
CA SER A 4 13.47 -7.26 1.36
C SER A 4 13.36 -6.13 0.35
N LYS A 5 14.38 -6.01 -0.50
CA LYS A 5 14.36 -5.14 -1.67
C LYS A 5 13.92 -5.97 -2.88
N ILE A 6 12.83 -5.57 -3.52
CA ILE A 6 12.23 -6.28 -4.65
C ILE A 6 12.20 -5.37 -5.87
N ILE A 7 12.42 -5.94 -7.06
CA ILE A 7 12.13 -5.29 -8.35
C ILE A 7 11.02 -6.08 -9.03
N ILE A 8 9.90 -5.42 -9.35
CA ILE A 8 8.82 -6.00 -10.15
C ILE A 8 8.98 -5.54 -11.60
N ALA A 9 9.01 -6.49 -12.53
CA ALA A 9 9.18 -6.22 -13.95
C ALA A 9 8.12 -5.22 -14.45
N ARG A 10 8.53 -4.31 -15.35
CA ARG A 10 7.68 -3.22 -15.86
C ARG A 10 6.34 -3.68 -16.44
N ALA A 11 6.31 -4.86 -17.06
CA ALA A 11 5.09 -5.45 -17.62
C ALA A 11 4.02 -5.79 -16.55
N TRP A 12 4.45 -5.97 -15.30
CA TRP A 12 3.65 -6.36 -14.14
C TRP A 12 3.56 -5.26 -13.07
N SER A 13 3.97 -4.03 -13.39
CA SER A 13 3.96 -2.91 -12.45
C SER A 13 3.23 -1.67 -12.98
N ARG A 14 2.37 -1.82 -13.99
CA ARG A 14 1.69 -0.70 -14.66
C ARG A 14 0.64 -0.05 -13.76
N ASP A 15 -0.11 -0.86 -13.01
CA ASP A 15 -1.07 -0.39 -12.02
C ASP A 15 -0.75 -0.96 -10.61
N LEU A 16 -1.48 -0.49 -9.60
CA LEU A 16 -1.27 -0.92 -8.21
C LEU A 16 -1.76 -2.34 -7.94
N TYR A 17 -2.77 -2.81 -8.68
CA TYR A 17 -3.31 -4.14 -8.51
C TYR A 17 -2.32 -5.18 -9.02
N GLN A 18 -1.72 -4.96 -10.19
CA GLN A 18 -0.65 -5.78 -10.72
C GLN A 18 0.57 -5.81 -9.79
N LEU A 19 0.96 -4.67 -9.20
CA LEU A 19 2.02 -4.66 -8.18
C LEU A 19 1.66 -5.56 -7.00
N HIS A 20 0.44 -5.46 -6.48
CA HIS A 20 -0.03 -6.31 -5.39
C HIS A 20 0.01 -7.79 -5.78
N GLN A 21 -0.52 -8.14 -6.96
CA GLN A 21 -0.48 -9.51 -7.46
C GLN A 21 0.95 -10.02 -7.65
N GLY A 22 1.85 -9.22 -8.21
CA GLY A 22 3.27 -9.59 -8.37
C GLY A 22 3.95 -9.87 -7.04
N LEU A 23 3.71 -9.04 -6.02
CA LEU A 23 4.21 -9.27 -4.66
C LEU A 23 3.60 -10.50 -4.00
N TRP A 24 2.31 -10.77 -4.25
CA TRP A 24 1.62 -11.94 -3.69
C TRP A 24 2.29 -13.25 -4.10
N HIS A 25 2.72 -13.37 -5.36
CA HIS A 25 3.38 -14.57 -5.87
C HIS A 25 4.76 -14.83 -5.27
N LEU A 26 5.36 -13.90 -4.52
CA LEU A 26 6.61 -14.13 -3.78
C LEU A 26 6.45 -15.13 -2.63
N PHE A 27 5.22 -15.47 -2.26
CA PHE A 27 4.88 -16.34 -1.13
C PHE A 27 4.04 -17.54 -1.61
N PRO A 28 4.65 -18.58 -2.18
CA PRO A 28 3.92 -19.75 -2.68
C PRO A 28 3.26 -20.56 -1.55
N ASN A 29 2.34 -21.46 -1.93
CA ASN A 29 1.65 -22.43 -1.05
C ASN A 29 0.69 -21.80 -0.02
N ARG A 30 0.05 -20.68 -0.38
CA ARG A 30 -0.84 -19.92 0.50
C ARG A 30 -2.09 -19.39 -0.21
N PRO A 31 -2.94 -20.26 -0.79
CA PRO A 31 -4.15 -19.82 -1.50
C PRO A 31 -5.15 -19.08 -0.60
N ASP A 32 -5.26 -19.49 0.68
CA ASP A 32 -6.26 -18.98 1.62
C ASP A 32 -5.67 -18.06 2.71
N ALA A 33 -4.38 -17.72 2.63
CA ALA A 33 -3.75 -16.91 3.67
C ALA A 33 -4.19 -15.44 3.56
N ALA A 34 -4.45 -14.83 4.71
CA ALA A 34 -4.59 -13.38 4.77
C ALA A 34 -3.26 -12.70 4.43
N ARG A 35 -3.34 -11.49 3.85
CA ARG A 35 -2.16 -10.70 3.52
C ARG A 35 -1.32 -10.40 4.77
N ASP A 36 -0.09 -10.91 4.80
CA ASP A 36 0.86 -10.77 5.92
C ASP A 36 2.13 -9.97 5.56
N PHE A 37 2.06 -9.17 4.48
CA PHE A 37 3.14 -8.28 4.05
C PHE A 37 2.69 -6.84 3.87
N LEU A 38 3.62 -5.89 4.05
CA LEU A 38 3.49 -4.47 3.76
C LEU A 38 4.56 -4.07 2.74
N PHE A 39 4.32 -3.03 1.96
CA PHE A 39 5.31 -2.58 0.99
C PHE A 39 5.30 -1.06 0.78
N HIS A 40 6.45 -0.53 0.36
CA HIS A 40 6.64 0.86 0.00
C HIS A 40 7.35 0.95 -1.36
N VAL A 41 6.69 1.56 -2.34
CA VAL A 41 7.28 1.82 -3.67
C VAL A 41 8.29 2.95 -3.56
N GLU A 42 9.56 2.67 -3.89
CA GLU A 42 10.65 3.63 -3.81
C GLU A 42 10.98 4.25 -5.18
N LYS A 43 10.95 3.44 -6.25
CA LYS A 43 11.10 3.92 -7.64
C LYS A 43 10.04 3.26 -8.50
N ARG A 44 9.13 4.06 -9.09
CA ARG A 44 7.97 3.50 -9.81
C ARG A 44 8.29 3.05 -11.23
N ASN A 45 9.02 3.87 -11.98
CA ASN A 45 9.24 3.69 -13.41
C ASN A 45 10.74 3.71 -13.71
N THR A 46 11.39 2.54 -13.68
CA THR A 46 12.77 2.35 -14.16
C THR A 46 12.77 1.38 -15.35
N PRO A 47 13.87 1.30 -16.13
CA PRO A 47 13.98 0.34 -17.24
C PRO A 47 13.73 -1.11 -16.81
N GLU A 48 14.28 -1.50 -15.67
CA GLU A 48 14.15 -2.84 -15.07
C GLU A 48 12.81 -3.05 -14.34
N GLY A 49 12.11 -1.98 -13.94
CA GLY A 49 10.75 -2.04 -13.44
C GLY A 49 10.46 -1.14 -12.23
N CYS A 50 9.74 -1.67 -11.25
CA CYS A 50 9.33 -0.96 -10.04
C CYS A 50 10.09 -1.49 -8.83
N HIS A 51 10.81 -0.60 -8.14
CA HIS A 51 11.56 -0.92 -6.92
C HIS A 51 10.67 -0.77 -5.69
N VAL A 52 10.66 -1.79 -4.86
CA VAL A 52 9.82 -1.91 -3.68
C VAL A 52 10.65 -2.32 -2.47
N LEU A 53 10.42 -1.65 -1.35
CA LEU A 53 10.79 -2.16 -0.03
C LEU A 53 9.62 -2.97 0.51
N LEU A 54 9.84 -4.25 0.76
CA LEU A 54 8.85 -5.22 1.24
C LEU A 54 9.16 -5.58 2.69
N GLN A 55 8.15 -5.50 3.56
CA GLN A 55 8.16 -6.06 4.91
C GLN A 55 7.22 -7.27 4.94
N SER A 56 7.68 -8.41 5.41
CA SER A 56 6.90 -9.65 5.37
C SER A 56 7.22 -10.57 6.55
N ALA A 57 6.25 -11.41 6.93
CA ALA A 57 6.45 -12.41 7.99
C ALA A 57 7.35 -13.57 7.52
N GLN A 58 7.25 -13.94 6.23
CA GLN A 58 8.05 -14.98 5.61
C GLN A 58 9.15 -14.41 4.70
N MET A 59 10.15 -15.24 4.40
CA MET A 59 11.17 -14.90 3.42
C MET A 59 10.56 -14.97 2.00
N PRO A 60 10.61 -13.89 1.20
CA PRO A 60 10.10 -13.91 -0.17
C PRO A 60 11.02 -14.73 -1.08
N VAL A 61 10.42 -15.39 -2.07
CA VAL A 61 11.14 -16.14 -3.11
C VAL A 61 10.91 -15.46 -4.45
N SER A 62 11.99 -15.26 -5.22
CA SER A 62 11.90 -14.65 -6.55
C SER A 62 10.98 -15.48 -7.47
N THR A 63 10.28 -14.77 -8.36
CA THR A 63 9.44 -15.34 -9.41
C THR A 63 9.88 -14.82 -10.78
N ALA A 64 9.24 -15.28 -11.86
CA ALA A 64 9.50 -14.77 -13.21
C ALA A 64 9.23 -13.26 -13.36
N VAL A 65 8.42 -12.66 -12.48
CA VAL A 65 7.95 -11.26 -12.62
C VAL A 65 8.39 -10.35 -11.48
N ALA A 66 8.89 -10.92 -10.38
CA ALA A 66 9.33 -10.20 -9.19
C ALA A 66 10.64 -10.80 -8.67
N THR A 67 11.70 -10.00 -8.70
CA THR A 67 13.06 -10.42 -8.32
C THR A 67 13.41 -9.89 -6.94
N VAL A 68 13.77 -10.79 -6.03
CA VAL A 68 14.34 -10.46 -4.72
C VAL A 68 15.82 -10.09 -4.90
N ILE A 69 16.18 -8.85 -4.59
CA ILE A 69 17.56 -8.33 -4.72
C ILE A 69 18.35 -8.57 -3.43
N LYS A 70 17.70 -8.35 -2.28
CA LYS A 70 18.29 -8.54 -0.96
C LYS A 70 17.20 -8.82 0.03
N THR A 71 17.47 -9.72 0.97
CA THR A 71 16.61 -9.98 2.13
C THR A 71 17.44 -9.89 3.41
N LYS A 72 16.86 -9.31 4.45
CA LYS A 72 17.42 -9.28 5.80
C LYS A 72 16.34 -9.71 6.78
N GLN A 73 16.64 -10.70 7.62
CA GLN A 73 15.83 -10.97 8.80
C GLN A 73 16.09 -9.87 9.84
N VAL A 74 15.01 -9.33 10.40
CA VAL A 74 15.06 -8.22 11.35
C VAL A 74 14.19 -8.53 12.55
N GLU A 75 14.77 -8.28 13.71
CA GLU A 75 14.11 -8.18 15.00
C GLU A 75 14.29 -6.73 15.49
N PHE A 76 13.18 -6.07 15.80
CA PHE A 76 13.23 -4.68 16.27
C PHE A 76 13.45 -4.66 17.77
N GLN A 77 14.55 -4.04 18.20
CA GLN A 77 14.84 -3.75 19.59
C GLN A 77 14.68 -2.23 19.79
N LEU A 78 13.51 -1.83 20.27
CA LEU A 78 13.18 -0.42 20.49
C LEU A 78 13.25 -0.11 21.99
N GLN A 79 13.96 0.95 22.35
CA GLN A 79 14.00 1.44 23.72
C GLN A 79 13.06 2.65 23.87
N VAL A 80 12.33 2.71 24.99
CA VAL A 80 11.43 3.82 25.29
C VAL A 80 12.22 5.12 25.44
N GLY A 81 11.71 6.21 24.85
CA GLY A 81 12.30 7.54 24.94
C GLY A 81 13.41 7.83 23.94
N VAL A 82 13.83 6.86 23.11
CA VAL A 82 14.84 7.09 22.06
C VAL A 82 14.19 7.77 20.83
N PRO A 83 14.72 8.91 20.37
CA PRO A 83 14.23 9.56 19.15
C PRO A 83 14.61 8.74 17.91
N LEU A 84 13.67 8.61 16.97
CA LEU A 84 13.84 7.85 15.74
C LEU A 84 13.32 8.63 14.54
N TYR A 85 14.01 8.52 13.41
CA TYR A 85 13.45 8.92 12.13
C TYR A 85 12.41 7.91 11.66
N PHE A 86 11.36 8.39 10.99
CA PHE A 86 10.34 7.55 10.39
C PHE A 86 9.98 8.04 8.99
N ARG A 87 9.45 7.12 8.18
CA ARG A 87 8.88 7.42 6.86
C ARG A 87 7.63 6.56 6.67
N LEU A 88 6.51 7.18 6.35
CA LEU A 88 5.23 6.49 6.17
C LEU A 88 4.48 7.08 4.97
N ARG A 89 4.18 6.23 3.98
CA ARG A 89 3.17 6.54 2.96
C ARG A 89 1.82 6.01 3.45
N ALA A 90 0.84 6.89 3.63
CA ALA A 90 -0.48 6.57 4.13
C ALA A 90 -1.59 7.21 3.28
N ASN A 91 -2.83 6.76 3.47
CA ASN A 91 -4.02 7.36 2.87
C ASN A 91 -4.90 7.97 3.99
N PRO A 92 -4.62 9.21 4.43
CA PRO A 92 -5.40 9.87 5.48
C PRO A 92 -6.79 10.22 4.95
N ILE A 93 -7.81 9.54 5.46
CA ILE A 93 -9.20 9.69 5.02
C ILE A 93 -10.16 9.96 6.18
N LYS A 94 -11.30 10.57 5.86
CA LYS A 94 -12.52 10.56 6.67
C LYS A 94 -13.67 9.90 5.90
N THR A 95 -14.66 9.40 6.62
CA THR A 95 -15.87 8.80 6.03
C THR A 95 -17.05 9.75 6.21
N ILE A 96 -17.68 10.13 5.11
CA ILE A 96 -18.85 10.99 5.06
C ILE A 96 -19.99 10.29 4.34
N LEU A 97 -21.22 10.75 4.54
CA LEU A 97 -22.35 10.36 3.68
C LEU A 97 -22.20 11.01 2.31
N ASP A 98 -22.63 10.31 1.27
CA ASP A 98 -22.58 10.80 -0.10
C ASP A 98 -23.49 12.01 -0.27
N ASN A 99 -22.92 13.16 -0.66
CA ASN A 99 -23.67 14.38 -0.90
C ASN A 99 -24.63 14.26 -2.10
N GLN A 100 -24.35 13.35 -3.03
CA GLN A 100 -25.23 13.01 -4.16
C GLN A 100 -26.36 12.05 -3.76
N LYS A 101 -26.43 11.64 -2.49
CA LYS A 101 -27.44 10.71 -1.94
C LYS A 101 -27.58 9.40 -2.74
N ARG A 102 -26.50 8.97 -3.41
CA ARG A 102 -26.49 7.67 -4.11
C ARG A 102 -26.68 6.55 -3.08
N LEU A 103 -27.43 5.52 -3.49
CA LEU A 103 -27.73 4.40 -2.61
C LEU A 103 -26.68 3.28 -2.77
N ASP A 104 -26.43 2.56 -1.69
CA ASP A 104 -25.71 1.29 -1.72
C ASP A 104 -26.65 0.14 -2.16
N SER A 105 -26.11 -1.08 -2.28
CA SER A 105 -26.89 -2.26 -2.66
C SER A 105 -27.96 -2.65 -1.63
N LYS A 106 -27.96 -2.04 -0.43
CA LYS A 106 -28.94 -2.25 0.63
C LYS A 106 -29.95 -1.10 0.73
N GLY A 107 -29.92 -0.14 -0.20
CA GLY A 107 -30.84 1.00 -0.24
C GLY A 107 -30.51 2.13 0.75
N ASN A 108 -29.34 2.11 1.42
CA ASN A 108 -28.91 3.19 2.31
C ASN A 108 -28.07 4.24 1.57
N ILE A 109 -28.01 5.47 2.07
CA ILE A 109 -27.09 6.48 1.52
C ILE A 109 -25.66 5.98 1.64
N LYS A 110 -24.95 5.95 0.49
CA LYS A 110 -23.58 5.47 0.37
C LYS A 110 -22.64 6.25 1.30
N ARG A 111 -21.72 5.52 1.93
CA ARG A 111 -20.61 6.11 2.71
C ARG A 111 -19.39 6.26 1.80
N CYS A 112 -18.85 7.47 1.71
CA CYS A 112 -17.72 7.81 0.86
C CYS A 112 -16.48 8.08 1.73
N ARG A 113 -15.35 7.46 1.36
CA ARG A 113 -14.04 7.81 1.91
C ARG A 113 -13.50 8.99 1.12
N VAL A 114 -13.18 10.08 1.80
CA VAL A 114 -12.60 11.28 1.19
C VAL A 114 -11.26 11.62 1.85
N PRO A 115 -10.27 12.09 1.07
CA PRO A 115 -8.95 12.41 1.61
C PRO A 115 -9.00 13.62 2.54
N LEU A 116 -8.14 13.62 3.55
CA LEU A 116 -7.82 14.80 4.34
C LEU A 116 -6.80 15.63 3.54
N ILE A 117 -7.23 16.78 3.02
CA ILE A 117 -6.41 17.61 2.14
C ILE A 117 -5.63 18.71 2.86
N LYS A 118 -6.01 19.03 4.11
CA LYS A 118 -5.32 20.02 4.94
C LYS A 118 -4.20 19.35 5.72
N GLU A 119 -3.00 19.93 5.71
CA GLU A 119 -1.84 19.38 6.43
C GLU A 119 -2.11 19.19 7.94
N ALA A 120 -2.75 20.15 8.60
CA ALA A 120 -3.12 20.04 10.01
C ALA A 120 -4.01 18.82 10.30
N GLU A 121 -4.96 18.50 9.41
CA GLU A 121 -5.81 17.31 9.53
C GLU A 121 -5.00 16.02 9.31
N GLN A 122 -4.03 16.03 8.40
CA GLN A 122 -3.14 14.89 8.14
C GLN A 122 -2.20 14.61 9.32
N ILE A 123 -1.62 15.66 9.92
CA ILE A 123 -0.76 15.55 11.11
C ILE A 123 -1.56 15.03 12.30
N ALA A 124 -2.75 15.59 12.54
CA ALA A 124 -3.65 15.11 13.60
C ALA A 124 -4.07 13.65 13.37
N TRP A 125 -4.30 13.26 12.11
CA TRP A 125 -4.58 11.87 11.76
C TRP A 125 -3.40 10.95 12.07
N LEU A 126 -2.16 11.37 11.77
CA LEU A 126 -0.95 10.60 12.04
C LEU A 126 -0.72 10.42 13.54
N GLN A 127 -0.75 11.51 14.30
CA GLN A 127 -0.58 11.49 15.76
C GLN A 127 -1.64 10.59 16.42
N ARG A 128 -2.90 10.70 16.00
CA ARG A 128 -3.98 9.82 16.49
C ARG A 128 -3.75 8.34 16.14
N LYS A 129 -3.14 8.04 14.99
CA LYS A 129 -2.83 6.67 14.58
C LYS A 129 -1.65 6.07 15.33
N LEU A 130 -0.67 6.88 15.70
CA LEU A 130 0.41 6.48 16.60
C LEU A 130 -0.11 6.32 18.03
N GLY A 131 -1.06 7.15 18.44
CA GLY A 131 -1.66 7.09 19.77
C GLY A 131 -0.59 7.18 20.86
N ASN A 132 -0.61 6.23 21.80
CA ASN A 132 0.35 6.19 22.90
C ASN A 132 1.65 5.45 22.54
N ALA A 133 1.80 4.94 21.31
CA ALA A 133 2.99 4.19 20.91
C ALA A 133 4.21 5.09 20.68
N ALA A 134 4.01 6.31 20.20
CA ALA A 134 5.07 7.29 19.97
C ALA A 134 4.50 8.71 19.87
N ARG A 135 5.31 9.70 20.28
CA ARG A 135 5.03 11.12 20.04
C ARG A 135 5.74 11.58 18.77
N VAL A 136 5.04 12.37 17.96
CA VAL A 136 5.65 13.01 16.77
C VAL A 136 6.39 14.27 17.24
N GLU A 137 7.72 14.27 17.13
CA GLU A 137 8.57 15.42 17.44
C GLU A 137 8.57 16.45 16.31
N ASP A 138 8.76 15.98 15.07
CA ASP A 138 8.73 16.77 13.86
C ASP A 138 8.17 15.94 12.70
N VAL A 139 7.47 16.56 11.75
CA VAL A 139 6.88 15.90 10.60
C VAL A 139 6.73 16.83 9.41
N HIS A 140 7.11 16.34 8.24
CA HIS A 140 6.90 17.01 6.97
C HIS A 140 5.94 16.19 6.07
N PRO A 141 4.65 16.55 5.97
CA PRO A 141 3.69 15.85 5.11
C PRO A 141 3.98 16.10 3.62
N ILE A 142 4.50 15.09 2.93
CA ILE A 142 4.78 15.17 1.49
C ILE A 142 3.51 14.81 0.72
N SER A 143 2.94 15.77 -0.01
CA SER A 143 1.80 15.53 -0.89
C SER A 143 2.22 14.75 -2.13
N GLU A 144 1.53 13.64 -2.39
CA GLU A 144 1.79 12.77 -3.55
C GLU A 144 0.69 12.89 -4.61
N ARG A 145 1.04 12.55 -5.85
CA ARG A 145 0.06 12.47 -6.94
C ARG A 145 -0.99 11.39 -6.63
N PRO A 146 -2.28 11.64 -6.93
CA PRO A 146 -3.31 10.63 -6.75
C PRO A 146 -2.99 9.39 -7.56
N GLN A 147 -3.22 8.22 -6.96
CA GLN A 147 -3.07 6.95 -7.62
C GLN A 147 -4.44 6.45 -8.03
N TYR A 148 -4.56 6.04 -9.30
CA TYR A 148 -5.79 5.50 -9.84
C TYR A 148 -5.68 3.99 -9.98
N LEU A 149 -6.72 3.28 -9.55
CA LEU A 149 -6.91 1.87 -9.87
C LEU A 149 -7.79 1.83 -11.11
N TYR A 150 -7.24 1.39 -12.24
CA TYR A 150 -8.04 1.12 -13.41
C TYR A 150 -8.70 -0.25 -13.20
N GLU A 151 -9.99 -0.26 -12.87
CA GLU A 151 -10.79 -1.46 -13.05
C GLU A 151 -10.79 -1.77 -14.54
N ARG A 152 -10.17 -2.90 -14.93
CA ARG A 152 -10.44 -3.47 -16.25
C ARG A 152 -11.91 -3.88 -16.23
N ILE A 153 -12.78 -3.03 -16.79
CA ILE A 153 -14.12 -3.46 -17.16
C ILE A 153 -13.91 -4.70 -18.06
N PRO A 154 -14.40 -5.89 -17.68
CA PRO A 154 -14.37 -7.01 -18.61
C PRO A 154 -15.18 -6.57 -19.82
N PHE A 155 -14.51 -6.38 -20.95
CA PHE A 155 -15.18 -6.29 -22.23
C PHE A 155 -15.96 -7.61 -22.38
N ALA A 156 -17.25 -7.58 -22.05
CA ALA A 156 -18.20 -8.56 -22.51
C ALA A 156 -18.28 -8.42 -24.04
N ARG A 157 -17.31 -9.00 -24.75
CA ARG A 157 -17.49 -9.36 -26.15
C ARG A 157 -18.40 -10.58 -26.13
N HIS A 158 -19.71 -10.34 -26.19
CA HIS A 158 -20.61 -11.30 -26.79
C HIS A 158 -20.63 -10.98 -28.28
N PRO A 159 -19.93 -11.73 -29.15
CA PRO A 159 -20.31 -11.74 -30.55
C PRO A 159 -21.61 -12.55 -30.61
N LEU A 160 -22.70 -11.86 -30.97
CA LEU A 160 -23.83 -12.50 -31.63
C LEU A 160 -23.31 -12.98 -32.98
N PHE A 161 -23.11 -14.29 -33.11
CA PHE A 161 -23.28 -15.05 -34.33
C PHE A 161 -23.81 -16.43 -33.94
#